data_AF-B5JMG0-F1
#
_entry.id   AF-B5JMG0-F1
#
_cell.length_a   1.000
_cell.length_b   1.000
_cell.length_c   1.000
_cell.angle_alpha   90.00
_cell.angle_beta   90.00
_cell.angle_gamma   90.00
#
_symmetry.space_group_name_H-M   'P 1'
#
loop_
_entity.id
_entity.type
_entity.pdbx_description
1 polymer ?
#
loop_
_entity_poly.entity_id
_entity_poly.type
_entity_poly.pdbx_seq_one_letter_code
_entity_poly.pdbx_strand_id
1 'polypeptide(L)'
;MTLLAAYEDFTRRETVCLREGNFEPMLRLQEKKAKVIAEFALLEAGTSKEENEDISRRISVLQAREESNALILKEKIAGNRQEVRKLTLNAISANKLRRVYSAPADRSLSSGTLKGRA
;
A
#
# COMPACT_ATOMS: atom_id res chain seq x y z
N MET A 1 -14.59 -27.89 0.24
CA MET A 1 -13.52 -27.45 -0.68
C MET A 1 -13.74 -26.08 -1.34
N THR A 2 -14.94 -25.52 -1.37
CA THR A 2 -15.25 -24.23 -2.04
C THR A 2 -14.67 -23.01 -1.33
N LEU A 3 -14.61 -23.02 0.00
CA LEU A 3 -14.06 -21.90 0.78
C LEU A 3 -12.54 -21.74 0.60
N LEU A 4 -11.79 -22.84 0.47
CA LEU A 4 -10.34 -22.78 0.24
C LEU A 4 -10.04 -22.16 -1.12
N ALA A 5 -10.81 -22.56 -2.14
CA ALA A 5 -10.72 -21.99 -3.47
C ALA A 5 -11.10 -20.49 -3.48
N ALA A 6 -12.15 -20.11 -2.75
CA ALA A 6 -12.53 -18.69 -2.62
C ALA A 6 -11.42 -17.86 -1.95
N TYR A 7 -10.80 -18.39 -0.89
CA TYR A 7 -9.66 -17.74 -0.23
C TYR A 7 -8.48 -17.58 -1.18
N GLU A 8 -8.11 -18.63 -1.91
CA GLU A 8 -7.05 -18.57 -2.93
C GLU A 8 -7.31 -17.53 -4.00
N ASP A 9 -8.55 -17.44 -4.49
CA ASP A 9 -8.92 -16.45 -5.51
C ASP A 9 -8.84 -15.03 -4.96
N PHE A 10 -9.26 -14.81 -3.71
CA PHE A 10 -9.09 -13.50 -3.07
C PHE A 10 -7.61 -13.14 -2.89
N THR A 11 -6.77 -14.08 -2.46
CA THR A 11 -5.32 -13.84 -2.33
C THR A 11 -4.67 -13.57 -3.68
N ARG A 12 -5.09 -14.23 -4.76
CA ARG A 12 -4.61 -13.92 -6.13
C ARG A 12 -5.00 -12.50 -6.56
N ARG A 13 -6.25 -12.10 -6.34
CA ARG A 13 -6.75 -10.76 -6.69
C ARG A 13 -6.07 -9.67 -5.85
N GLU A 14 -5.81 -9.95 -4.58
CA GLU A 14 -5.05 -9.06 -3.71
C GLU A 14 -3.63 -8.84 -4.24
N THR A 15 -2.93 -9.89 -4.67
CA THR A 15 -1.59 -9.76 -5.27
C THR A 15 -1.60 -8.81 -6.47
N VAL A 16 -2.62 -8.87 -7.32
CA VAL A 16 -2.78 -7.96 -8.47
C VAL A 16 -2.97 -6.52 -7.98
N CYS A 17 -3.88 -6.30 -7.03
CA CYS A 17 -4.13 -4.99 -6.44
C CYS A 17 -2.86 -4.37 -5.83
N LEU A 18 -2.09 -5.17 -5.09
CA LEU A 18 -0.82 -4.72 -4.48
C LEU A 18 0.23 -4.33 -5.51
N ARG A 19 0.37 -5.10 -6.60
CA ARG A 19 1.32 -4.80 -7.67
C ARG A 19 0.99 -3.49 -8.38
N GLU A 20 -0.28 -3.34 -8.73
CA GLU A 20 -0.81 -2.15 -9.42
C GLU A 20 -0.96 -0.92 -8.50
N GLY A 21 -0.86 -1.10 -7.18
CA GLY A 21 -1.06 -0.01 -6.22
C GLY A 21 -2.52 0.40 -6.05
N ASN A 22 -3.46 -0.49 -6.40
CA ASN A 22 -4.89 -0.27 -6.29
C ASN A 22 -5.40 -0.71 -4.92
N PHE A 23 -5.27 0.16 -3.91
CA PHE A 23 -5.53 -0.19 -2.50
C PHE A 23 -7.00 -0.15 -2.09
N GLU A 24 -7.86 0.54 -2.84
CA GLU A 24 -9.27 0.68 -2.45
C GLU A 24 -10.08 -0.63 -2.61
N PRO A 25 -9.96 -1.38 -3.71
CA PRO A 25 -10.53 -2.73 -3.82
C PRO A 25 -9.91 -3.73 -2.85
N MET A 26 -8.64 -3.50 -2.44
CA MET A 26 -7.91 -4.39 -1.54
C MET A 26 -8.58 -4.48 -0.16
N LEU A 27 -9.08 -3.36 0.37
CA LEU A 27 -9.80 -3.34 1.65
C LEU A 27 -11.03 -4.26 1.62
N ARG A 28 -11.83 -4.18 0.56
CA ARG A 28 -13.01 -5.05 0.37
C ARG A 28 -12.63 -6.51 0.19
N LEU A 29 -11.48 -6.81 -0.44
CA LEU A 29 -10.96 -8.17 -0.55
C LEU A 29 -10.52 -8.73 0.80
N GLN A 30 -9.85 -7.91 1.63
CA GLN A 30 -9.43 -8.29 2.97
C GLN A 30 -10.63 -8.58 3.90
N GLU A 31 -11.67 -7.76 3.84
CA GLU A 31 -12.93 -8.04 4.55
C GLU A 31 -13.55 -9.38 4.14
N LYS A 32 -13.57 -9.69 2.83
CA LYS A 32 -14.08 -10.97 2.33
C LYS A 32 -13.20 -12.14 2.76
N LYS A 33 -11.88 -11.99 2.74
CA LYS A 33 -10.94 -13.00 3.25
C LYS A 33 -11.16 -13.27 4.73
N ALA A 34 -11.34 -12.23 5.55
CA ALA A 34 -11.62 -12.37 6.97
C ALA A 34 -12.91 -13.16 7.23
N LYS A 35 -13.97 -12.92 6.44
CA LYS A 35 -15.22 -13.70 6.52
C LYS A 35 -14.99 -15.17 6.17
N VAL A 36 -14.25 -15.45 5.09
CA VAL A 36 -13.92 -16.83 4.71
C VAL A 36 -13.10 -17.53 5.79
N ILE A 37 -12.14 -16.85 6.44
CA ILE A 37 -11.38 -17.43 7.57
C ILE A 37 -12.31 -17.73 8.75
N ALA A 38 -13.23 -16.84 9.08
CA ALA A 38 -14.20 -17.05 10.15
C ALA A 38 -15.09 -18.27 9.87
N GLU A 39 -15.54 -18.44 8.63
CA GLU A 39 -16.29 -19.62 8.20
C GLU A 39 -15.43 -20.90 8.22
N PHE A 40 -14.13 -20.79 7.90
CA PHE A 40 -13.17 -21.89 8.00
C PHE A 40 -12.98 -22.40 9.42
N ALA A 41 -12.96 -21.50 10.41
CA ALA A 41 -12.80 -21.86 11.81
C ALA A 41 -13.99 -22.67 12.36
N LEU A 42 -15.14 -22.62 11.69
CA LEU A 42 -16.37 -23.32 12.08
C LEU A 42 -16.51 -24.69 11.40
N LEU A 43 -15.64 -25.03 10.44
CA LEU A 43 -15.68 -26.30 9.74
C LEU A 43 -14.91 -27.37 10.49
N GLU A 44 -15.52 -28.56 10.63
CA GLU A 44 -14.81 -29.74 11.11
C GLU A 44 -13.75 -30.19 10.09
N ALA A 45 -12.66 -30.76 10.60
CA ALA A 45 -11.53 -31.20 9.78
C ALA A 45 -11.93 -32.25 8.75
N GLY A 46 -11.21 -32.29 7.62
CA GLY A 46 -11.50 -33.18 6.49
C GLY A 46 -11.59 -34.64 6.91
N THR A 47 -12.63 -35.32 6.41
CA THR A 47 -12.99 -36.68 6.78
C THR A 47 -12.03 -37.75 6.26
N SER A 48 -11.22 -37.44 5.23
CA SER A 48 -10.24 -38.38 4.66
C SER A 48 -8.79 -37.87 4.76
N LYS A 49 -7.85 -38.81 4.83
CA LYS A 49 -6.41 -38.51 4.91
C LYS A 49 -5.89 -37.82 3.64
N GLU A 50 -6.37 -38.24 2.47
CA GLU A 50 -5.99 -37.66 1.17
C GLU A 50 -6.46 -36.22 1.03
N GLU A 51 -7.68 -35.92 1.50
CA GLU A 51 -8.20 -34.54 1.54
C GLU A 51 -7.38 -33.65 2.46
N ASN A 52 -6.98 -34.15 3.63
CA ASN A 52 -6.16 -33.40 4.57
C ASN A 52 -4.74 -33.14 4.03
N GLU A 53 -4.15 -34.07 3.28
CA GLU A 53 -2.87 -33.87 2.61
C GLU A 53 -2.95 -32.81 1.49
N ASP A 54 -4.02 -32.82 0.67
CA ASP A 54 -4.25 -31.78 -0.35
C ASP A 54 -4.44 -30.40 0.28
N ILE A 55 -5.31 -30.31 1.31
CA ILE A 55 -5.55 -29.07 2.06
C ILE A 55 -4.23 -28.54 2.64
N SER A 56 -3.41 -29.39 3.24
CA SER A 56 -2.12 -28.99 3.83
C SER A 56 -1.16 -28.43 2.78
N ARG A 57 -1.06 -29.07 1.59
CA ARG A 57 -0.24 -28.55 0.48
C ARG A 57 -0.71 -27.19 0.02
N ARG A 58 -2.02 -27.02 -0.16
CA ARG A 58 -2.62 -25.76 -0.61
C ARG A 58 -2.43 -24.64 0.41
N ILE A 59 -2.57 -24.93 1.71
CA ILE A 59 -2.27 -23.99 2.80
C ILE A 59 -0.81 -23.52 2.75
N SER A 60 0.15 -24.43 2.53
CA SER A 60 1.57 -24.04 2.46
C SER A 60 1.85 -23.10 1.28
N VAL A 61 1.26 -23.38 0.11
CA VAL A 61 1.36 -22.48 -1.06
C VAL A 61 0.71 -21.12 -0.78
N LEU A 62 -0.43 -21.11 -0.08
CA LEU A 62 -1.11 -19.88 0.33
C LEU A 62 -0.25 -19.06 1.29
N GLN A 63 0.37 -19.68 2.30
CA GLN A 63 1.26 -19.00 3.25
C GLN A 63 2.40 -18.27 2.53
N ALA A 64 3.08 -18.95 1.60
CA ALA A 64 4.15 -18.34 0.81
C ALA A 64 3.66 -17.12 -0.01
N ARG A 65 2.42 -17.17 -0.53
CA ARG A 65 1.81 -16.05 -1.26
C ARG A 65 1.46 -14.87 -0.34
N GLU A 66 0.91 -15.13 0.84
CA GLU A 66 0.62 -14.09 1.83
C GLU A 66 1.90 -13.40 2.31
N GLU A 67 2.96 -14.17 2.55
CA GLU A 67 4.28 -13.61 2.91
C GLU A 67 4.82 -12.71 1.80
N SER A 68 4.74 -13.16 0.54
CA SER A 68 5.14 -12.35 -0.61
C SER A 68 4.29 -11.07 -0.72
N ASN A 69 2.98 -11.16 -0.56
CA ASN A 69 2.09 -10.00 -0.55
C ASN A 69 2.44 -9.01 0.57
N ALA A 70 2.76 -9.51 1.77
CA ALA A 70 3.17 -8.68 2.90
C ALA A 70 4.48 -7.92 2.63
N LEU A 71 5.44 -8.54 1.93
CA LEU A 71 6.67 -7.86 1.50
C LEU A 71 6.37 -6.73 0.50
N ILE A 72 5.57 -7.01 -0.53
CA ILE A 72 5.16 -6.01 -1.53
C ILE A 72 4.46 -4.82 -0.83
N LEU A 73 3.56 -5.10 0.10
CA LEU A 73 2.85 -4.06 0.85
C LEU A 73 3.83 -3.18 1.66
N LYS A 74 4.81 -3.79 2.35
CA LYS A 74 5.84 -3.05 3.10
C LYS A 74 6.64 -2.12 2.18
N GLU A 75 7.04 -2.61 1.01
CA GLU A 75 7.76 -1.80 0.01
C GLU A 75 6.91 -0.63 -0.48
N LYS A 76 5.64 -0.86 -0.82
CA LYS A 76 4.71 0.20 -1.25
C LYS A 76 4.49 1.25 -0.16
N ILE A 77 4.35 0.84 1.10
CA ILE A 77 4.23 1.76 2.25
C ILE A 77 5.49 2.61 2.39
N ALA A 78 6.67 2.01 2.29
CA ALA A 78 7.94 2.73 2.36
C ALA A 78 8.08 3.75 1.21
N GLY A 79 7.75 3.34 -0.01
CA GLY A 79 7.73 4.21 -1.19
C GLY A 79 6.78 5.40 -1.03
N ASN A 80 5.54 5.14 -0.60
CA ASN A 80 4.54 6.19 -0.37
C ASN A 80 5.01 7.20 0.67
N ARG A 81 5.59 6.76 1.80
CA ARG A 81 6.15 7.66 2.82
C ARG A 81 7.27 8.55 2.26
N GLN A 82 8.11 8.01 1.39
CA GLN A 82 9.17 8.78 0.74
C GLN A 82 8.60 9.81 -0.23
N GLU A 83 7.59 9.44 -1.02
CA GLU A 83 6.91 10.36 -1.94
C GLU A 83 6.20 11.49 -1.20
N VAL A 84 5.49 11.20 -0.10
CA VAL A 84 4.84 12.22 0.74
C VAL A 84 5.86 13.24 1.24
N ARG A 85 7.04 12.81 1.69
CA ARG A 85 8.12 13.73 2.10
C ARG A 85 8.59 14.61 0.93
N LYS A 86 8.78 14.03 -0.26
CA LYS A 86 9.17 14.78 -1.46
C LYS A 86 8.10 15.80 -1.86
N LEU A 87 6.83 15.39 -1.90
CA LEU A 87 5.70 16.26 -2.22
C LEU A 87 5.55 17.39 -1.20
N THR A 88 5.77 17.12 0.08
CA THR A 88 5.74 18.14 1.14
C THR A 88 6.82 19.20 0.92
N LEU A 89 8.06 18.79 0.61
CA LEU A 89 9.14 19.72 0.28
C LEU A 89 8.82 20.54 -0.98
N ASN A 90 8.26 19.90 -2.00
CA ASN A 90 7.84 20.57 -3.23
C ASN A 90 6.69 21.56 -3.00
N ALA A 91 5.73 21.23 -2.13
CA ALA A 91 4.65 22.14 -1.76
C ALA A 91 5.18 23.36 -0.99
N ILE A 92 6.15 23.15 -0.09
CA ILE A 92 6.81 24.25 0.63
C ILE A 92 7.58 25.15 -0.34
N SER A 93 8.35 24.57 -1.28
CA SER A 93 9.10 25.35 -2.27
C SER A 93 8.17 26.10 -3.22
N ALA A 94 7.12 25.47 -3.72
CA ALA A 94 6.10 26.12 -4.54
C ALA A 94 5.41 27.28 -3.80
N ASN A 95 5.09 27.11 -2.52
CA ASN A 95 4.50 28.19 -1.71
C ASN A 95 5.48 29.34 -1.46
N LYS A 96 6.78 29.05 -1.28
CA LYS A 96 7.83 30.09 -1.20
C LYS A 96 7.92 30.88 -2.50
N LEU A 97 7.96 30.21 -3.65
CA LEU A 97 7.97 30.86 -4.96
C LEU A 97 6.71 31.72 -5.14
N ARG A 98 5.52 31.18 -4.86
CA ARG A 98 4.27 31.94 -4.90
C ARG A 98 4.34 33.19 -4.02
N ARG A 99 4.87 33.11 -2.80
CA ARG A 99 5.02 34.30 -1.94
C ARG A 99 5.97 35.35 -2.52
N VAL A 100 7.05 34.94 -3.19
CA VAL A 100 8.00 35.86 -3.83
C VAL A 100 7.38 36.56 -5.03
N TYR A 101 6.64 35.82 -5.86
CA TYR A 101 6.07 36.34 -7.11
C TYR A 101 4.65 36.89 -7.00
N SER A 102 3.93 36.60 -5.91
CA SER A 102 2.58 37.13 -5.62
C SER A 102 2.58 38.18 -4.49
N ALA A 103 3.75 38.56 -3.98
CA ALA A 103 3.85 39.75 -3.12
C ALA A 103 3.41 40.97 -3.95
N PRO A 104 2.48 41.81 -3.45
CA PRO A 104 2.17 43.08 -4.10
C PRO A 104 3.48 43.86 -4.26
N ALA A 105 3.60 44.64 -5.34
CA ALA A 105 4.73 45.50 -5.65
C ALA A 105 4.91 46.68 -4.65
N ASP A 106 4.70 46.43 -3.35
CA ASP A 106 4.83 47.37 -2.24
C ASP A 106 5.89 46.89 -1.24
N ARG A 107 7.02 46.41 -1.77
CA ARG A 107 8.28 46.43 -1.04
C ARG A 107 9.27 47.21 -1.86
N SER A 108 9.49 48.44 -1.42
CA SER A 108 10.61 49.27 -1.80
C SER A 108 11.87 48.42 -2.01
N LEU A 109 12.51 48.61 -3.16
CA LEU A 109 13.90 48.23 -3.44
C LEU A 109 14.87 49.03 -2.56
N SER A 110 14.62 49.15 -1.26
CA SER A 110 15.45 49.91 -0.32
C SER A 110 16.29 48.98 0.55
N SER A 111 17.59 48.99 0.26
CA SER A 111 18.69 48.78 1.21
C SER A 111 18.97 47.36 1.69
N GLY A 112 19.32 46.47 0.75
CA GLY A 112 20.29 45.42 1.00
C GLY A 112 21.58 45.75 0.24
N THR A 113 22.50 46.44 0.89
CA THR A 113 23.81 46.84 0.35
C THR A 113 24.58 45.61 -0.16
N LEU A 114 24.67 45.46 -1.48
CA LEU A 114 25.74 44.69 -2.13
C LEU A 114 27.06 45.44 -1.92
N LYS A 115 27.70 45.22 -0.76
CA LYS A 115 29.08 45.63 -0.53
C LYS A 115 30.00 44.60 -1.21
N GLY A 116 30.03 44.63 -2.54
CA GLY A 116 30.98 43.92 -3.37
C GLY A 116 32.18 44.81 -3.65
N ARG A 117 33.37 44.36 -3.26
CA ARG A 117 34.66 44.94 -3.63
C ARG A 117 34.79 45.01 -5.15
N ALA A 118 35.13 46.19 -5.67
CA ALA A 118 35.90 46.41 -6.88
C ALA A 118 36.80 47.62 -6.62
#